data_AF-A0A524AW39-F1
#
_entry.id   AF-A0A524AW39-F1
#
_cell.length_a   1.000
_cell.length_b   1.000
_cell.length_c   1.000
_cell.angle_alpha   90.00
_cell.angle_beta   90.00
_cell.angle_gamma   90.00
#
_symmetry.space_group_name_H-M   'P 1'
#
loop_
_entity.id
_entity.type
_entity.pdbx_description
1 polymer ?
#
loop_
_entity_poly.entity_id
_entity_poly.type
_entity_poly.pdbx_seq_one_letter_code
_entity_poly.pdbx_strand_id
1 'polypeptide(L)'
;DDEDSSAPEHYLTDNNTQTPEQLLLSDDTQKNQQQQLYQALSLLDARSLDILQSRYLKEEKTTLHTLADKYGVSAERVRQLETKAMQSLKTSLETQAL
;
A
#
# COMPACT_ATOMS: atom_id res chain seq x y z
N ASP A 1 -28.09 27.18 -44.97
CA ASP A 1 -29.08 26.25 -44.43
C ASP A 1 -28.32 25.12 -43.75
N ASP A 2 -28.92 24.56 -42.71
CA ASP A 2 -28.34 23.66 -41.69
C ASP A 2 -27.63 24.39 -40.54
N GLU A 3 -28.49 25.06 -39.78
CA GLU A 3 -28.30 25.40 -38.37
C GLU A 3 -28.10 24.09 -37.59
N ASP A 4 -26.83 23.77 -37.32
CA ASP A 4 -26.39 22.67 -36.48
C ASP A 4 -26.98 22.86 -35.08
N SER A 5 -28.19 22.36 -34.91
CA SER A 5 -28.95 22.42 -33.68
C SER A 5 -28.30 21.44 -32.72
N SER A 6 -27.23 21.91 -32.07
CA SER A 6 -26.52 21.19 -31.02
C SER A 6 -27.51 20.94 -29.88
N ALA A 7 -28.19 19.80 -29.95
CA ALA A 7 -29.19 19.43 -28.97
C ALA A 7 -28.53 19.32 -27.58
N PRO A 8 -29.18 19.80 -26.50
CA PRO A 8 -28.60 19.87 -25.17
C PRO A 8 -28.21 18.50 -24.59
N GLU A 9 -28.75 17.42 -25.16
CA GLU A 9 -28.37 16.03 -24.88
C GLU A 9 -26.90 15.68 -25.22
N HIS A 10 -26.22 16.43 -26.09
CA HIS A 10 -24.80 16.25 -26.38
C HIS A 10 -23.86 16.81 -25.29
N TYR A 11 -24.38 17.59 -24.33
CA TYR A 11 -23.61 18.14 -23.20
C TYR A 11 -23.72 17.29 -21.92
N LEU A 12 -24.34 16.11 -22.02
CA LEU A 12 -24.38 15.16 -20.91
C LEU A 12 -23.00 14.53 -20.77
N THR A 13 -22.16 15.12 -19.92
CA THR A 13 -20.93 14.49 -19.45
C THR A 13 -21.31 13.14 -18.81
N ASP A 14 -20.77 12.06 -19.36
CA ASP A 14 -20.99 10.72 -18.83
C ASP A 14 -20.32 10.62 -17.45
N ASN A 15 -21.14 10.64 -16.38
CA ASN A 15 -20.66 10.58 -15.01
C ASN A 15 -19.92 9.26 -14.66
N ASN A 16 -19.92 8.25 -15.54
CA ASN A 16 -19.11 7.03 -15.38
C ASN A 16 -17.74 7.14 -16.07
N THR A 17 -17.52 8.14 -16.93
CA THR A 17 -16.20 8.36 -17.55
C THR A 17 -15.32 9.23 -16.66
N GLN A 18 -14.23 8.66 -16.16
CA GLN A 18 -13.20 9.42 -15.45
C GLN A 18 -12.57 10.43 -16.39
N THR A 19 -12.51 11.70 -15.99
CA THR A 19 -11.83 12.73 -16.75
C THR A 19 -10.31 12.47 -16.76
N PRO A 20 -9.57 12.97 -17.77
CA PRO A 20 -8.11 12.87 -17.78
C PRO A 20 -7.46 13.47 -16.53
N GLU A 21 -8.04 14.51 -15.94
CA GLU A 21 -7.60 15.06 -14.65
C GLU A 21 -7.76 14.04 -13.52
N GLN A 22 -8.92 13.39 -13.41
CA GLN A 22 -9.16 12.37 -12.39
C GLN A 22 -8.24 11.16 -12.53
N LEU A 23 -7.91 10.76 -13.77
CA LEU A 23 -6.95 9.69 -14.03
C LEU A 23 -5.53 10.09 -13.58
N LEU A 24 -5.11 11.32 -13.85
CA LEU A 24 -3.81 11.83 -13.43
C LEU A 24 -3.68 11.91 -11.91
N LEU A 25 -4.69 12.46 -11.22
CA LEU A 25 -4.77 12.48 -9.76
C LEU A 25 -4.74 11.05 -9.16
N SER A 26 -5.41 10.09 -9.80
CA SER A 26 -5.40 8.69 -9.37
C SER A 26 -4.01 8.06 -9.50
N ASP A 27 -3.30 8.35 -10.60
CA ASP A 27 -1.93 7.86 -10.80
C ASP A 27 -0.93 8.48 -9.81
N ASP A 28 -1.01 9.80 -9.58
CA ASP A 28 -0.16 10.49 -8.61
C ASP A 28 -0.43 10.00 -7.18
N THR A 29 -1.69 9.79 -6.81
CA THR A 29 -2.02 9.23 -5.48
C THR A 29 -1.57 7.78 -5.35
N GLN A 30 -1.64 6.95 -6.40
CA GLN A 30 -1.10 5.59 -6.39
C GLN A 30 0.42 5.58 -6.22
N LYS A 31 1.13 6.41 -6.98
CA LYS A 31 2.60 6.57 -6.86
C LYS A 31 3.00 7.06 -5.48
N ASN A 32 2.30 8.05 -4.95
CA ASN A 32 2.58 8.60 -3.64
C ASN A 32 2.39 7.53 -2.54
N GLN A 33 1.28 6.80 -2.55
CA GLN A 33 1.05 5.69 -1.62
C GLN A 33 2.11 4.60 -1.71
N GLN A 34 2.53 4.25 -2.93
CA GLN A 34 3.59 3.27 -3.14
C GLN A 34 4.93 3.76 -2.55
N GLN A 35 5.31 5.01 -2.81
CA GLN A 35 6.52 5.62 -2.26
C GLN A 35 6.50 5.64 -0.73
N GLN A 36 5.38 6.04 -0.13
CA GLN A 36 5.19 6.05 1.33
C GLN A 36 5.36 4.65 1.93
N LEU A 37 4.77 3.64 1.29
CA LEU A 37 4.90 2.25 1.73
C LEU A 37 6.36 1.76 1.66
N TYR A 38 7.08 2.03 0.57
CA TYR A 38 8.50 1.68 0.46
C TYR A 38 9.38 2.40 1.47
N GLN A 39 9.10 3.68 1.73
CA GLN A 39 9.82 4.45 2.74
C GLN A 39 9.57 3.89 4.14
N ALA A 40 8.31 3.60 4.47
CA ALA A 40 7.96 2.97 5.75
C ALA A 40 8.64 1.61 5.92
N LEU A 41 8.65 0.77 4.87
CA LEU A 41 9.37 -0.52 4.88
C LEU A 41 10.89 -0.35 5.07
N SER A 42 11.48 0.71 4.51
CA SER A 42 12.92 0.99 4.65
C SER A 42 13.32 1.44 6.07
N LEU A 43 12.36 1.92 6.86
CA LEU A 43 12.58 2.28 8.27
C LEU A 43 12.52 1.05 9.21
N LEU A 44 12.02 -0.10 8.72
CA LEU A 44 12.01 -1.33 9.50
C LEU A 44 13.40 -1.97 9.54
N ASP A 45 13.74 -2.57 10.67
CA ASP A 45 14.94 -3.39 10.77
C ASP A 45 14.87 -4.59 9.80
N ALA A 46 16.01 -4.97 9.22
CA ALA A 46 16.10 -6.03 8.22
C ALA A 46 15.47 -7.35 8.70
N ARG A 47 15.59 -7.69 9.98
CA ARG A 47 14.97 -8.89 10.56
C ARG A 47 13.45 -8.76 10.64
N SER A 48 12.95 -7.61 11.07
CA SER A 48 11.51 -7.32 11.13
C SER A 48 10.86 -7.32 9.75
N LEU A 49 11.55 -6.79 8.75
CA LEU A 49 11.12 -6.78 7.36
C LEU A 49 11.05 -8.20 6.78
N ASP A 50 12.04 -9.06 7.02
CA ASP A 50 11.98 -10.47 6.56
C ASP A 50 10.83 -11.25 7.22
N ILE A 51 10.55 -11.02 8.50
CA ILE A 51 9.42 -11.64 9.21
C ILE A 51 8.09 -11.21 8.58
N LEU A 52 7.90 -9.91 8.33
CA LEU A 52 6.71 -9.37 7.67
C LEU A 52 6.57 -9.92 6.24
N GLN A 53 7.64 -9.89 5.45
CA GLN A 53 7.64 -10.41 4.09
C GLN A 53 7.27 -11.89 4.05
N SER A 54 7.88 -12.69 4.91
CA SER A 54 7.66 -14.14 4.95
C SER A 54 6.25 -14.53 5.41
N ARG A 55 5.55 -13.65 6.13
CA ARG A 55 4.19 -13.91 6.65
C ARG A 55 3.06 -13.31 5.82
N TYR A 56 3.31 -12.17 5.17
CA TYR A 56 2.26 -11.41 4.48
C TYR A 56 2.48 -11.24 2.98
N LEU A 57 3.74 -11.19 2.52
CA LEU A 57 4.08 -10.89 1.13
C LEU A 57 4.48 -12.13 0.32
N LYS A 58 4.81 -13.25 0.96
CA LYS A 58 5.05 -14.54 0.30
C LYS A 58 3.76 -15.32 0.07
N GLU A 59 3.70 -16.02 -1.06
CA GLU A 59 2.63 -16.97 -1.38
C GLU A 59 2.57 -18.11 -0.37
N GLU A 60 3.72 -18.70 -0.04
CA GLU A 60 3.82 -19.70 1.03
C GLU A 60 4.10 -19.02 2.38
N LYS A 61 3.06 -18.92 3.20
CA LYS A 61 3.14 -18.26 4.51
C LYS A 61 4.01 -19.07 5.47
N THR A 62 5.11 -18.47 5.91
CA THR A 62 5.98 -19.10 6.89
C THR A 62 5.35 -19.05 8.29
N THR A 63 5.40 -20.17 9.03
CA THR A 63 4.90 -20.22 10.41
C THR A 63 5.83 -19.48 11.37
N LEU A 64 5.30 -19.04 12.52
CA LEU A 64 6.12 -18.43 13.58
C LEU A 64 7.22 -19.36 14.08
N HIS A 65 6.96 -20.68 14.09
CA HIS A 65 7.94 -21.69 14.51
C HIS A 65 9.11 -21.75 13.53
N THR A 66 8.84 -21.83 12.23
CA THR A 66 9.89 -21.85 11.20
C THR A 66 10.77 -20.58 11.22
N LEU A 67 10.17 -19.41 11.48
CA LEU A 67 10.93 -18.17 11.65
C LEU A 67 11.73 -18.16 12.96
N ALA A 68 11.17 -18.71 14.04
CA ALA A 68 11.85 -18.86 15.31
C ALA A 68 13.09 -19.75 15.18
N ASP A 69 12.96 -20.90 14.52
CA ASP A 69 14.07 -21.80 14.20
C ASP A 69 15.11 -21.10 13.30
N LYS A 70 14.69 -20.43 12.23
CA LYS A 70 15.58 -19.68 11.31
C LYS A 70 16.44 -18.65 12.03
N TYR A 71 15.87 -17.95 13.02
CA TYR A 71 16.54 -16.87 13.74
C TYR A 71 17.13 -17.28 15.09
N GLY A 72 16.94 -18.54 15.52
CA GLY A 72 17.39 -19.02 16.83
C GLY A 72 16.71 -18.29 17.99
N VAL A 73 15.46 -17.87 17.84
CA VAL A 73 14.67 -17.16 18.87
C VAL A 73 13.38 -17.91 19.17
N SER A 74 12.66 -17.55 20.22
CA SER A 74 11.35 -18.15 20.50
C SER A 74 10.27 -17.64 19.53
N ALA A 75 9.23 -18.45 19.29
CA ALA A 75 8.07 -18.05 18.49
C ALA A 75 7.39 -16.77 19.02
N GLU A 76 7.35 -16.60 20.34
CA GLU A 76 6.84 -15.38 20.95
C GLU A 76 7.72 -14.17 20.65
N ARG A 77 9.05 -14.35 20.56
CA ARG A 77 9.95 -13.28 20.17
C ARG A 77 9.73 -12.85 18.71
N VAL A 78 9.47 -13.80 17.81
CA VAL A 78 9.08 -13.50 16.41
C VAL A 78 7.78 -12.69 16.39
N ARG A 79 6.78 -13.07 17.18
CA ARG A 79 5.51 -12.35 17.30
C ARG A 79 5.70 -10.91 17.80
N GLN A 80 6.58 -10.70 18.79
CA GLN A 80 6.90 -9.35 19.26
C GLN A 80 7.55 -8.50 18.16
N LEU A 81 8.47 -9.08 17.38
CA LEU A 81 9.12 -8.40 16.26
C LEU A 81 8.10 -8.04 15.16
N GLU A 82 7.16 -8.94 14.87
CA GLU A 82 6.05 -8.70 13.93
C GLU A 82 5.16 -7.53 14.41
N THR A 83 4.67 -7.57 15.65
CA THR A 83 3.83 -6.51 16.20
C THR A 83 4.53 -5.16 16.19
N LYS A 84 5.80 -5.12 16.61
CA LYS A 84 6.60 -3.90 16.58
C LYS A 84 6.76 -3.37 15.16
N ALA A 85 7.02 -4.26 14.20
CA ALA A 85 7.20 -3.88 12.80
C ALA A 85 5.90 -3.31 12.19
N MET A 86 4.75 -3.93 12.47
CA MET A 86 3.45 -3.39 12.07
C MET A 86 3.16 -2.03 12.70
N GLN A 87 3.47 -1.86 13.97
CA GLN A 87 3.29 -0.58 14.66
C GLN A 87 4.17 0.51 14.04
N SER A 88 5.44 0.22 13.75
CA SER A 88 6.34 1.14 13.06
C SER A 88 5.86 1.50 11.66
N LEU A 89 5.33 0.53 10.89
CA LEU A 89 4.71 0.77 9.59
C LEU A 89 3.53 1.72 9.70
N LYS A 90 2.60 1.45 10.62
CA LYS A 90 1.43 2.29 10.86
C LYS A 90 1.83 3.72 11.22
N THR A 91 2.73 3.90 12.18
CA THR A 91 3.20 5.22 12.60
C THR A 91 3.90 5.97 11.47
N SER A 92 4.68 5.27 10.62
CA SER A 92 5.36 5.90 9.49
C SER A 92 4.38 6.42 8.44
N LEU A 93 3.32 5.63 8.16
CA LEU A 93 2.24 6.04 7.26
C LEU A 93 1.39 7.18 7.85
N GLU A 94 1.08 7.14 9.15
CA GLU A 94 0.36 8.21 9.86
C GLU A 94 1.16 9.52 9.87
N THR A 95 2.48 9.46 10.06
CA THR A 95 3.36 10.64 10.08
C THR A 95 3.48 11.29 8.70
N GLN A 96 3.43 10.49 7.62
CA GLN A 96 3.54 10.98 6.24
C GLN A 96 2.20 11.49 5.67
N ALA A 97 1.09 11.22 6.35
CA ALA A 97 -0.24 11.73 6.00
C ALA A 97 -0.55 13.11 6.62
N LEU A 98 0.33 13.62 7.49
CA LEU A 98 0.28 14.95 8.13
C LEU A 98 1.20 15.94 7.40
#